data_AF-A0ABD7IW50-F1
#
_entry.id   AF-A0ABD7IW50-F1
#
_cell.length_a   1.000
_cell.length_b   1.000
_cell.length_c   1.000
_cell.angle_alpha   90.00
_cell.angle_beta   90.00
_cell.angle_gamma   90.00
#
_symmetry.space_group_name_H-M   'P 1'
#
loop_
_entity.id
_entity.type
_entity.pdbx_description
1 polymer ?
#
loop_
_entity_poly.entity_id
_entity_poly.type
_entity_poly.pdbx_seq_one_letter_code
_entity_poly.pdbx_strand_id
1 'polypeptide(L)'
;MSTIKGSLTIVYEPPFYKAIFERRFNSTYEVSQINLGPSEPKLTLIYDLVIHHWNRIIFFKQTVCASSVSERKINPKRLQRLARKSIQYGVGTKAQQTLQKQLECQKVTRQHNRRTKKILDQEKRYKLHQAKKIQKHKGH
;
A
#
# COMPACT_ATOMS: atom_id res chain seq x y z
N MET A 1 16.96 -28.22 -16.22
CA MET A 1 15.64 -27.91 -16.83
C MET A 1 15.25 -26.50 -16.46
N SER A 2 15.13 -25.60 -17.42
CA SER A 2 14.69 -24.22 -17.18
C SER A 2 13.18 -24.19 -16.97
N THR A 3 12.73 -23.90 -15.74
CA THR A 3 11.30 -23.79 -15.43
C THR A 3 10.82 -22.36 -15.69
N ILE A 4 9.89 -22.18 -16.63
CA ILE A 4 9.18 -20.92 -16.85
C ILE A 4 7.97 -20.91 -15.91
N LYS A 5 7.83 -19.86 -15.09
CA LYS A 5 6.61 -19.64 -14.30
C LYS A 5 5.86 -18.44 -14.88
N GLY A 6 4.57 -18.60 -15.13
CA GLY A 6 3.69 -17.54 -15.62
C GLY A 6 2.43 -17.40 -14.77
N SER A 7 1.97 -16.16 -14.58
CA SER A 7 0.70 -15.81 -13.94
C SER A 7 -0.07 -14.80 -14.81
N LEU A 8 -1.39 -14.92 -14.79
CA LEU A 8 -2.32 -13.95 -15.38
C LEU A 8 -3.19 -13.39 -14.26
N THR A 9 -3.14 -12.08 -14.05
CA THR A 9 -3.97 -11.38 -13.07
C THR A 9 -4.93 -10.44 -13.78
N ILE A 10 -6.21 -10.51 -13.42
CA ILE A 10 -7.25 -9.61 -13.94
C ILE A 10 -7.58 -8.59 -12.87
N VAL A 11 -7.42 -7.31 -13.20
CA VAL A 11 -7.65 -6.20 -12.28
C VAL A 11 -8.65 -5.24 -12.90
N TYR A 12 -9.65 -4.83 -12.11
CA TYR A 12 -10.51 -3.72 -12.49
C TYR A 12 -9.89 -2.41 -12.02
N GLU A 13 -9.47 -1.58 -12.98
CA GLU A 13 -8.95 -0.24 -12.74
C GLU A 13 -9.88 0.75 -13.46
N PRO A 14 -10.78 1.43 -12.74
CA PRO A 14 -11.86 2.21 -13.36
C PRO A 14 -11.34 3.15 -14.45
N PRO A 15 -11.94 3.13 -15.67
CA PRO A 15 -13.19 2.47 -16.05
C PRO A 15 -13.02 1.09 -16.74
N PHE A 16 -11.84 0.47 -16.72
CA PHE A 16 -11.53 -0.70 -17.54
C PHE A 16 -11.00 -1.91 -16.75
N TYR A 17 -11.27 -3.09 -17.27
CA TYR A 17 -10.57 -4.31 -16.88
C TYR A 17 -9.23 -4.40 -17.62
N LYS A 18 -8.19 -4.76 -16.89
CA LYS A 18 -6.83 -4.97 -17.38
C LYS A 18 -6.40 -6.41 -17.10
N ALA A 19 -5.82 -7.06 -18.09
CA ALA A 19 -5.09 -8.32 -17.96
C ALA A 19 -3.60 -8.01 -17.80
N ILE A 20 -3.01 -8.49 -16.71
CA ILE A 20 -1.58 -8.37 -16.41
C ILE A 20 -0.98 -9.76 -16.54
N PHE A 21 -0.08 -9.91 -17.51
CA PHE A 21 0.71 -11.11 -17.73
C PHE A 21 2.06 -10.94 -17.07
N GLU A 22 2.44 -11.88 -16.23
CA GLU A 22 3.73 -11.91 -15.56
C GLU A 22 4.41 -13.22 -15.91
N ARG A 23 5.65 -13.17 -16.42
CA ARG A 23 6.48 -14.36 -16.57
C ARG A 23 7.84 -14.19 -15.93
N ARG A 24 8.31 -15.24 -15.27
CA ARG A 24 9.63 -15.34 -14.67
C ARG A 24 10.40 -16.44 -15.37
N PHE A 25 11.52 -16.05 -15.95
CA PHE A 25 12.49 -16.97 -16.53
C PHE A 25 13.82 -16.81 -15.81
N ASN A 26 14.18 -17.78 -14.96
CA ASN A 26 15.38 -17.71 -14.12
C ASN A 26 15.42 -16.42 -13.28
N SER A 27 16.21 -15.42 -13.71
CA SER A 27 16.39 -14.11 -13.09
C SER A 27 15.70 -12.96 -13.85
N THR A 28 15.13 -13.20 -15.03
CA THR A 28 14.42 -12.17 -15.80
C THR A 28 12.94 -12.18 -15.48
N TYR A 29 12.41 -10.98 -15.23
CA TYR A 29 10.99 -10.76 -15.05
C TYR A 29 10.46 -9.99 -16.24
N GLU A 30 9.37 -10.48 -16.81
CA GLU A 30 8.78 -9.89 -17.99
C GLU A 30 7.29 -9.73 -17.77
N VAL A 31 6.79 -8.54 -18.10
CA VAL A 31 5.39 -8.15 -17.86
C VAL A 31 4.78 -7.64 -19.15
N SER A 32 3.50 -7.93 -19.34
CA SER A 32 2.68 -7.30 -20.36
C SER A 32 1.31 -6.92 -19.80
N GLN A 33 0.75 -5.84 -20.32
CA GLN A 33 -0.59 -5.35 -19.94
C GLN A 33 -1.46 -5.27 -21.18
N ILE A 34 -2.69 -5.78 -21.07
CA ILE A 34 -3.72 -5.70 -22.11
C ILE A 34 -4.99 -5.13 -21.50
N ASN A 35 -5.63 -4.19 -22.19
CA ASN A 35 -6.93 -3.66 -21.79
C ASN A 35 -8.02 -4.58 -22.34
N LEU A 36 -8.87 -5.12 -21.46
CA LEU A 36 -10.01 -5.99 -21.80
C LEU A 36 -11.32 -5.21 -22.04
N GLY A 37 -11.32 -3.92 -21.73
CA GLY A 37 -12.48 -3.03 -21.92
C GLY A 37 -13.29 -2.81 -20.64
N PRO A 38 -14.45 -2.16 -20.73
CA PRO A 38 -15.21 -1.70 -19.57
C PRO A 38 -16.06 -2.79 -18.92
N SER A 39 -16.35 -3.88 -19.64
CA SER A 39 -17.18 -4.99 -19.16
C SER A 39 -16.34 -6.07 -18.50
N GLU A 40 -16.95 -6.78 -17.54
CA GLU A 40 -16.30 -7.92 -16.90
C GLU A 40 -15.94 -8.99 -17.95
N PRO A 41 -14.65 -9.38 -18.05
CA PRO A 41 -14.20 -10.27 -19.10
C PRO A 41 -14.74 -11.68 -18.86
N LYS A 42 -15.42 -12.23 -19.87
CA LYS A 42 -15.87 -13.62 -19.83
C LYS A 42 -14.66 -14.55 -19.89
N LEU A 43 -14.77 -15.68 -19.20
CA LEU A 43 -13.73 -16.70 -19.16
C LEU A 43 -13.35 -17.21 -20.56
N THR A 44 -14.32 -17.29 -21.48
CA THR A 44 -14.08 -17.67 -22.88
C THR A 44 -13.14 -16.72 -23.60
N LEU A 45 -13.31 -15.40 -23.42
CA LEU A 45 -12.46 -14.37 -24.01
C LEU A 45 -11.04 -14.44 -23.44
N ILE A 46 -10.91 -14.72 -22.15
CA ILE A 46 -9.62 -14.89 -21.49
C ILE A 46 -8.89 -16.12 -22.04
N TYR A 47 -9.58 -17.25 -22.18
CA TYR A 47 -9.01 -18.46 -22.76
C TYR A 47 -8.56 -18.25 -24.20
N ASP A 48 -9.39 -17.62 -25.02
CA ASP A 48 -9.08 -17.32 -26.41
C ASP A 48 -7.82 -16.43 -26.52
N LEU A 49 -7.74 -15.41 -25.68
CA LEU A 49 -6.58 -14.53 -25.60
C LEU A 49 -5.30 -15.30 -25.22
N VAL A 50 -5.38 -16.21 -24.26
CA VAL A 50 -4.23 -17.00 -23.79
C VAL A 50 -3.79 -18.04 -24.82
N ILE A 51 -4.71 -18.67 -25.54
CA ILE A 51 -4.38 -19.74 -26.50
C ILE A 51 -3.97 -19.16 -27.86
N HIS A 52 -4.75 -18.22 -28.38
CA HIS A 52 -4.61 -17.76 -29.77
C HIS A 52 -3.82 -16.46 -29.91
N HIS A 53 -3.80 -15.62 -28.87
CA HIS A 53 -3.18 -14.30 -28.94
C HIS A 53 -1.88 -14.16 -28.16
N TRP A 54 -1.41 -15.22 -27.47
CA TRP A 54 -0.18 -15.21 -26.69
C TRP A 54 1.04 -14.70 -27.45
N ASN A 55 1.21 -15.14 -28.70
CA ASN A 55 2.36 -14.77 -29.53
C ASN A 55 2.36 -13.30 -29.95
N ARG A 56 1.21 -12.62 -29.86
CA ARG A 56 1.07 -11.19 -30.20
C ARG A 56 1.33 -10.29 -28.98
N ILE A 57 1.46 -10.86 -27.80
CA ILE A 57 1.67 -10.12 -26.56
C ILE A 57 3.12 -9.64 -26.50
N ILE A 58 3.30 -8.33 -26.51
CA ILE A 58 4.63 -7.72 -26.35
C ILE A 58 4.95 -7.70 -24.86
N PHE A 59 6.05 -8.36 -24.49
CA PHE A 59 6.52 -8.44 -23.11
C PHE A 59 7.67 -7.46 -22.88
N PHE A 60 7.55 -6.67 -21.82
CA PHE A 60 8.57 -5.74 -21.39
C PHE A 60 9.44 -6.37 -20.31
N LYS A 61 10.75 -6.38 -20.53
CA LYS A 61 11.75 -6.88 -19.57
C LYS A 61 11.94 -5.87 -18.45
N GLN A 62 11.64 -6.28 -17.23
CA GLN A 62 12.08 -5.59 -16.02
C GLN A 62 13.29 -6.35 -15.49
N THR A 63 14.48 -5.77 -15.58
CA THR A 63 15.62 -6.23 -14.79
C THR A 63 15.30 -6.02 -13.33
N VAL A 64 14.88 -7.08 -12.65
CA VAL A 64 14.53 -7.02 -11.22
C VAL A 64 15.82 -6.77 -10.46
N CYS A 65 16.09 -5.52 -10.07
CA CYS A 65 16.92 -5.28 -8.89
C CYS A 65 16.26 -6.08 -7.77
N ALA A 66 17.01 -7.02 -7.20
CA ALA A 66 16.56 -8.07 -6.30
C ALA A 66 15.96 -7.56 -4.97
N SER A 67 14.90 -6.76 -5.00
CA SER A 67 13.97 -6.67 -3.89
C SER A 67 13.04 -7.86 -4.06
N SER A 68 13.44 -8.99 -3.46
CA SER A 68 12.56 -10.12 -3.23
C SER A 68 11.32 -9.60 -2.50
N VAL A 69 10.26 -9.26 -3.24
CA VAL A 69 8.93 -9.09 -2.68
C VAL A 69 8.53 -10.48 -2.27
N SER A 70 8.97 -10.89 -1.08
CA SER A 70 8.46 -12.06 -0.42
C SER A 70 6.96 -11.83 -0.32
N GLU A 71 6.18 -12.58 -1.08
CA GLU A 71 4.75 -12.70 -0.90
C GLU A 71 4.52 -13.27 0.50
N ARG A 72 4.57 -12.40 1.49
CA ARG A 72 4.21 -12.77 2.86
C ARG A 72 2.77 -13.22 2.76
N LYS A 73 2.50 -14.50 3.01
CA LYS A 73 1.13 -15.04 3.05
C LYS A 73 0.30 -14.20 4.02
N ILE A 74 -0.51 -13.30 3.49
CA ILE A 74 -1.46 -12.52 4.27
C ILE A 74 -2.62 -13.46 4.62
N ASN A 75 -3.00 -13.53 5.89
CA ASN A 75 -4.15 -14.33 6.33
C ASN A 75 -5.41 -13.94 5.51
N PRO A 76 -6.17 -14.90 4.95
CA PRO A 76 -7.36 -14.62 4.15
C PRO A 76 -8.35 -13.65 4.82
N LYS A 77 -8.53 -13.73 6.15
CA LYS A 77 -9.38 -12.79 6.90
C LYS A 77 -8.87 -11.35 6.83
N ARG A 78 -7.55 -11.16 6.87
CA ARG A 78 -6.92 -9.84 6.75
C ARG A 78 -7.06 -9.30 5.33
N LEU A 79 -6.91 -10.15 4.32
CA LEU A 79 -7.08 -9.78 2.91
C LEU A 79 -8.53 -9.35 2.63
N GLN A 80 -9.52 -10.11 3.12
CA GLN A 80 -10.94 -9.76 3.01
C GLN A 80 -11.26 -8.43 3.71
N ARG A 81 -10.69 -8.17 4.88
CA ARG A 81 -10.88 -6.88 5.59
C ARG A 81 -10.29 -5.71 4.83
N LEU A 82 -9.13 -5.88 4.20
CA LEU A 82 -8.52 -4.84 3.37
C LEU A 82 -9.35 -4.56 2.12
N ALA A 83 -9.83 -5.61 1.44
CA ALA A 83 -10.72 -5.47 0.29
C ALA A 83 -12.03 -4.74 0.66
N ARG A 84 -12.64 -5.06 1.80
CA ARG A 84 -13.83 -4.34 2.30
C ARG A 84 -13.54 -2.90 2.70
N LYS A 85 -12.32 -2.58 3.12
CA LYS A 85 -11.90 -1.22 3.46
C LYS A 85 -11.62 -0.38 2.20
N SER A 86 -11.12 -1.00 1.13
CA SER A 86 -10.88 -0.32 -0.16
C SER A 86 -12.16 -0.07 -0.94
N ILE A 87 -13.19 -0.89 -0.74
CA ILE A 87 -14.53 -0.63 -1.23
C ILE A 87 -15.12 0.48 -0.35
N GLN A 88 -15.00 1.74 -0.78
CA GLN A 88 -15.80 2.82 -0.23
C GLN A 88 -17.27 2.48 -0.51
N TYR A 89 -18.00 2.07 0.53
CA TYR A 89 -19.45 2.12 0.48
C TYR A 89 -19.87 3.56 0.19
N GLY A 90 -20.80 3.71 -0.76
CA GLY A 90 -21.28 4.92 -1.42
C GLY A 90 -20.96 6.24 -0.72
N VAL A 91 -20.40 7.17 -1.50
CA VAL A 91 -20.16 8.59 -1.19
C VAL A 91 -21.11 9.08 -0.10
N GLY A 92 -20.65 9.08 1.15
CA GLY A 92 -21.39 9.75 2.23
C GLY A 92 -21.67 11.19 1.80
N THR A 93 -22.80 11.76 2.23
CA THR A 93 -23.17 13.14 1.88
C THR A 93 -21.97 14.06 2.10
N LYS A 94 -21.81 15.12 1.29
CA LYS A 94 -20.66 16.05 1.38
C LYS A 94 -20.36 16.47 2.83
N ALA A 95 -21.40 16.58 3.66
CA ALA A 95 -21.30 16.82 5.11
C ALA A 95 -20.52 15.72 5.89
N GLN A 96 -20.80 14.44 5.66
CA GLN A 96 -20.12 13.32 6.32
C GLN A 96 -18.62 13.27 5.96
N GLN A 97 -18.27 13.53 4.71
CA GLN A 97 -16.86 13.59 4.29
C GLN A 97 -16.11 14.75 4.96
N THR A 98 -16.75 15.93 5.05
CA THR A 98 -16.17 17.10 5.71
C THR A 98 -15.93 16.84 7.20
N LEU A 99 -16.91 16.25 7.90
CA LEU A 99 -16.77 15.88 9.30
C LEU A 99 -15.66 14.85 9.53
N GLN A 100 -15.53 13.85 8.64
CA GLN A 100 -14.46 12.86 8.76
C GLN A 100 -13.08 13.46 8.56
N LYS A 101 -12.91 14.35 7.57
CA LYS A 101 -11.66 15.11 7.37
C LYS A 101 -11.34 15.98 8.58
N GLN A 102 -12.33 16.65 9.17
CA GLN A 102 -12.14 17.47 10.36
C GLN A 102 -11.64 16.64 11.54
N LEU A 103 -12.22 15.47 11.78
CA LEU A 103 -11.79 14.55 12.85
C LEU A 103 -10.35 14.04 12.64
N GLU A 104 -9.97 13.73 11.40
CA GLU A 104 -8.60 13.32 11.07
C GLU A 104 -7.59 14.44 11.34
N CYS A 105 -7.88 15.66 10.90
CA CYS A 105 -7.06 16.83 11.18
C CYS A 105 -6.92 17.07 12.70
N GLN A 106 -8.02 17.02 13.45
CA GLN A 106 -8.01 17.18 14.91
C GLN A 106 -7.19 16.09 15.62
N LYS A 107 -7.20 14.87 15.11
CA LYS A 107 -6.39 13.77 15.66
C LYS A 107 -4.89 14.05 15.49
N VAL A 108 -4.48 14.58 14.34
CA VAL A 108 -3.08 14.94 14.07
C VAL A 108 -2.65 16.10 14.97
N THR A 109 -3.44 17.17 15.06
CA THR A 109 -3.11 18.32 15.92
C THR A 109 -3.03 17.91 17.40
N ARG A 110 -3.96 17.07 17.88
CA ARG A 110 -3.93 16.54 19.25
C ARG A 110 -2.65 15.73 19.53
N GLN A 111 -2.20 14.91 18.58
CA GLN A 111 -0.95 14.16 18.73
C GLN A 111 0.26 15.09 18.75
N HIS A 112 0.29 16.11 17.89
CA HIS A 112 1.35 17.11 17.88
C HIS A 112 1.43 17.84 19.22
N ASN A 113 0.30 18.37 19.71
CA ASN A 113 0.22 19.09 20.99
C ASN A 113 0.62 18.21 22.19
N ARG A 114 0.26 16.93 22.17
CA ARG A 114 0.68 15.99 23.20
C ARG A 114 2.20 15.77 23.19
N ARG A 115 2.80 15.67 22.00
CA ARG A 115 4.26 15.52 21.85
C ARG A 115 4.98 16.78 22.32
N THR A 116 4.56 17.96 21.89
CA THR A 116 5.17 19.24 22.30
C THR A 116 5.08 19.44 23.81
N LYS A 117 3.90 19.20 24.41
CA LYS A 117 3.74 19.28 25.87
C LYS A 117 4.68 18.33 26.62
N LYS A 118 4.82 17.09 26.15
CA LYS A 118 5.72 16.10 26.76
C LYS A 118 7.18 16.57 26.71
N ILE A 119 7.62 17.15 25.59
CA ILE A 119 8.98 17.68 25.42
C ILE A 119 9.22 18.86 26.38
N LEU A 120 8.29 19.82 26.43
CA LEU A 120 8.38 20.98 27.33
C LEU A 120 8.44 20.57 28.81
N ASP A 121 7.63 19.59 29.21
CA ASP A 121 7.63 19.09 30.59
C ASP A 121 8.96 18.38 30.92
N GLN A 122 9.54 17.65 29.96
CA GLN A 122 10.84 16.99 30.13
C GLN A 122 11.98 18.01 30.27
N GLU A 123 12.00 19.06 29.44
CA GLU A 123 12.97 20.15 29.54
C GLU A 123 12.88 20.89 30.87
N LYS A 124 11.67 21.20 31.34
CA LYS A 124 11.46 21.82 32.66
C LYS A 124 12.02 20.97 33.79
N ARG A 125 11.72 19.66 33.79
CA ARG A 125 12.25 18.72 34.79
C ARG A 125 13.78 18.64 34.74
N TYR A 126 14.36 18.63 33.55
CA TYR A 126 15.81 18.62 33.37
C TYR A 126 16.47 19.90 33.93
N LYS A 127 15.94 21.08 33.61
CA LYS A 127 16.44 22.36 34.15
C LYS A 127 16.37 22.41 35.68
N LEU A 128 15.27 21.96 36.27
CA LEU A 128 15.14 21.85 37.73
C LEU A 128 16.17 20.90 38.34
N HIS A 129 16.41 19.76 37.70
CA HIS A 129 17.43 18.81 38.16
C HIS A 129 18.84 19.41 38.10
N GLN A 130 19.17 20.12 37.03
CA GLN A 130 20.46 20.80 36.89
C GLN A 130 20.64 21.90 37.95
N ALA A 131 19.62 22.73 38.19
CA ALA A 131 19.66 23.75 39.24
C ALA A 131 19.88 23.14 40.63
N LYS A 132 19.16 22.05 40.96
CA LYS A 132 19.35 21.31 42.22
C LYS A 132 20.76 20.73 42.34
N LYS A 133 21.33 20.21 41.25
CA LYS A 133 22.71 19.69 41.23
C LYS A 133 23.72 20.80 41.53
N ILE A 134 23.58 21.95 40.88
CA ILE A 134 24.45 23.13 41.12
C ILE A 134 24.33 23.61 42.57
N GLN A 135 23.11 23.69 43.10
CA GLN A 135 22.88 24.14 44.48
C GLN A 135 23.50 23.21 45.52
N LYS A 136 23.44 21.88 45.31
CA LYS A 136 24.11 20.89 46.17
C LYS A 136 25.63 21.05 46.20
N HIS A 137 26.24 21.48 45.09
CA HIS A 137 27.69 21.67 44.99
C HIS A 137 28.17 23.03 45.51
N LYS A 138 27.28 23.99 45.78
CA LYS A 138 27.68 25.32 46.24
C LYS A 138 28.08 25.40 47.73
N GLY A 139 27.88 24.35 48.51
CA GLY A 139 28.22 24.34 49.93
C GLY A 139 27.39 25.33 50.75
N HIS A 140 27.32 25.12 52.06
CA HIS A 140 26.91 26.14 53.02
C HIS A 140 28.16 26.75 53.64
#